data_AF-A0A2A7GUZ8-F1
#
_entry.id   AF-A0A2A7GUZ8-F1
#
_cell.length_a   1.000
_cell.length_b   1.000
_cell.length_c   1.000
_cell.angle_alpha   90.00
_cell.angle_beta   90.00
_cell.angle_gamma   90.00
#
_symmetry.space_group_name_H-M   'P 1'
#
loop_
_entity.id
_entity.type
_entity.pdbx_description
1 polymer ?
#
loop_
_entity_poly.entity_id
_entity_poly.type
_entity_poly.pdbx_seq_one_letter_code
_entity_poly.pdbx_strand_id
1 'polypeptide(L)'
;MTINDEVFGELDYMYGWVRYTTIEFCGKEAEIALMVDGEEDGKFDKEQYESYTSVIQNWEQLHQSFLQPILDYYKQKRHELGYDIEFNENYPLIETTEQLLEMISLVGITVPYAGIFEGRGIGLTFDCTWDMENGLGLCLINEKVTEVGYQDVAI
;
A
#
# COMPACT_ATOMS: atom_id res chain seq x y z
N MET A 1 -14.25 -17.90 8.68
CA MET A 1 -13.54 -18.41 9.86
C MET A 1 -12.83 -17.24 10.51
N THR A 2 -12.72 -17.20 11.84
CA THR A 2 -12.06 -16.10 12.54
C THR A 2 -10.94 -16.66 13.42
N ILE A 3 -9.79 -16.01 13.40
CA ILE A 3 -8.65 -16.32 14.29
C ILE A 3 -8.24 -15.05 15.03
N ASN A 4 -7.53 -15.21 16.15
CA ASN A 4 -6.89 -14.11 16.84
C ASN A 4 -5.38 -14.40 16.89
N ASP A 5 -4.64 -13.73 16.01
CA ASP A 5 -3.20 -13.84 15.86
C ASP A 5 -2.48 -12.79 16.74
N GLU A 6 -1.35 -13.14 17.33
CA GLU A 6 -0.64 -12.24 18.25
C GLU A 6 -0.05 -10.99 17.58
N VAL A 7 0.22 -11.05 16.27
CA VAL A 7 0.83 -9.97 15.49
C VAL A 7 -0.22 -9.28 14.62
N PHE A 8 -1.03 -10.06 13.92
CA PHE A 8 -2.06 -9.58 13.00
C PHE A 8 -3.41 -9.33 13.65
N GLY A 9 -3.60 -9.67 14.93
CA GLY A 9 -4.86 -9.48 15.67
C GLY A 9 -6.00 -10.38 15.20
N GLU A 10 -7.23 -9.93 15.43
CA GLU A 10 -8.43 -10.66 14.98
C GLU A 10 -8.58 -10.55 13.47
N LEU A 11 -8.61 -11.68 12.77
CA LEU A 11 -8.68 -11.81 11.31
C LEU A 11 -9.85 -12.70 10.91
N ASP A 12 -10.54 -12.31 9.83
CA ASP A 12 -11.58 -13.10 9.18
C ASP A 12 -11.08 -13.65 7.83
N TYR A 13 -11.35 -14.92 7.57
CA TYR A 13 -11.03 -15.54 6.28
C TYR A 13 -12.08 -15.18 5.21
N MET A 14 -11.66 -14.45 4.19
CA MET A 14 -12.43 -13.99 3.03
C MET A 14 -11.60 -14.10 1.74
N TYR A 15 -11.27 -15.34 1.32
CA TYR A 15 -10.32 -15.63 0.22
C TYR A 15 -8.86 -15.20 0.51
N GLY A 16 -8.55 -15.07 1.79
CA GLY A 16 -7.35 -14.50 2.40
C GLY A 16 -7.72 -14.07 3.82
N TRP A 17 -6.75 -13.80 4.69
CA TRP A 17 -7.04 -13.35 6.04
C TRP A 17 -7.10 -11.83 6.11
N VAL A 18 -8.23 -11.28 6.53
CA VAL A 18 -8.47 -9.84 6.48
C VAL A 18 -8.88 -9.32 7.85
N ARG A 19 -8.36 -8.15 8.22
CA ARG A 19 -8.97 -7.29 9.24
C ARG A 19 -9.11 -5.86 8.74
N TYR A 20 -10.12 -5.18 9.23
CA TYR A 20 -10.25 -3.74 9.08
C TYR A 20 -9.72 -3.07 10.34
N THR A 21 -8.84 -2.09 10.17
CA THR A 21 -8.22 -1.40 11.29
C THR A 21 -7.90 0.04 10.92
N THR A 22 -7.49 0.84 11.91
CA THR A 22 -7.11 2.23 11.70
C THR A 22 -5.62 2.39 11.97
N ILE A 23 -4.92 3.07 11.07
CA ILE A 23 -3.51 3.43 11.22
C ILE A 23 -3.30 4.90 10.87
N GLU A 24 -2.30 5.54 11.46
CA GLU A 24 -1.93 6.91 11.09
C GLU A 24 -0.98 6.90 9.90
N PHE A 25 -1.28 7.71 8.88
CA PHE A 25 -0.43 7.93 7.71
C PHE A 25 -0.31 9.43 7.41
N CYS A 26 0.91 9.98 7.50
CA CYS A 26 1.22 11.40 7.28
C CYS A 26 0.34 12.38 8.09
N GLY A 27 0.09 12.05 9.36
CA GLY A 27 -0.72 12.84 10.28
C GLY A 27 -2.22 12.71 10.10
N LYS A 28 -2.70 11.78 9.26
CA LYS A 28 -4.12 11.48 9.04
C LYS A 28 -4.44 10.06 9.48
N GLU A 29 -5.59 9.85 10.12
CA GLU A 29 -6.10 8.50 10.35
C GLU A 29 -6.57 7.90 9.02
N ALA A 30 -6.20 6.65 8.77
CA ALA A 30 -6.58 5.86 7.60
C ALA A 30 -7.24 4.57 8.07
N GLU A 31 -8.47 4.34 7.61
CA GLU A 31 -9.13 3.04 7.73
C GLU A 31 -8.61 2.14 6.62
N ILE A 32 -7.98 1.03 7.00
CA ILE A 32 -7.31 0.13 6.06
C ILE A 32 -7.82 -1.31 6.20
N ALA A 33 -7.79 -2.05 5.10
CA ALA A 33 -7.79 -3.49 5.11
C ALA A 33 -6.35 -4.01 5.26
N LEU A 34 -6.04 -4.69 6.36
CA LEU A 34 -4.85 -5.53 6.45
C LEU A 34 -5.21 -6.91 5.89
N MET A 35 -4.57 -7.29 4.80
CA MET A 35 -4.71 -8.59 4.16
C MET A 35 -3.44 -9.40 4.39
N VAL A 36 -3.58 -10.65 4.83
CA VAL A 36 -2.48 -11.59 5.01
C VAL A 36 -2.79 -12.81 4.16
N ASP A 37 -1.92 -13.08 3.21
CA ASP A 37 -2.01 -14.28 2.39
C ASP A 37 -1.86 -15.52 3.26
N GLY A 38 -2.76 -16.46 3.08
CA GLY A 38 -2.77 -17.69 3.85
C GLY A 38 -3.96 -18.56 3.49
N GLU A 39 -3.84 -19.84 3.84
CA GLU A 39 -4.90 -20.82 3.66
C GLU A 39 -5.89 -20.75 4.84
N GLU A 40 -7.04 -21.43 4.71
CA GLU A 40 -8.08 -21.50 5.76
C GLU A 40 -7.58 -22.06 7.11
N ASP A 41 -6.39 -22.66 7.17
CA ASP A 41 -5.86 -23.24 8.40
C ASP A 41 -5.31 -22.20 9.40
N GLY A 42 -5.22 -20.93 9.00
CA GLY A 42 -4.84 -19.80 9.84
C GLY A 42 -3.39 -19.87 10.31
N LYS A 43 -2.50 -20.52 9.53
CA LYS A 43 -1.07 -20.53 9.78
C LYS A 43 -0.35 -19.65 8.79
N PHE A 44 0.60 -18.88 9.31
CA PHE A 44 1.44 -17.98 8.53
C PHE A 44 2.91 -18.34 8.71
N ASP A 45 3.70 -18.01 7.70
CA ASP A 45 5.15 -18.21 7.74
C ASP A 45 5.84 -17.16 8.62
N LYS A 46 6.98 -17.53 9.18
CA LYS A 46 7.80 -16.64 10.03
C LYS A 46 8.16 -15.34 9.30
N GLU A 47 8.45 -15.44 8.02
CA GLU A 47 8.82 -14.35 7.14
C GLU A 47 7.67 -13.36 6.92
N GLN A 48 6.40 -13.79 6.98
CA GLN A 48 5.24 -12.89 6.90
C GLN A 48 5.14 -12.02 8.16
N TYR A 49 5.31 -12.64 9.33
CA TYR A 49 5.38 -11.91 10.60
C TYR A 49 6.54 -10.92 10.63
N GLU A 50 7.73 -11.32 10.15
CA GLU A 50 8.89 -10.44 10.07
C GLU A 50 8.69 -9.27 9.12
N SER A 51 8.09 -9.51 7.94
CA SER A 51 7.80 -8.49 6.93
C SER A 51 6.88 -7.41 7.48
N TYR A 52 5.75 -7.82 8.04
CA TYR A 52 4.78 -6.88 8.62
C TYR A 52 5.35 -6.16 9.84
N THR A 53 5.97 -6.89 10.78
CA THR A 53 6.53 -6.30 12.00
C THR A 53 7.57 -5.23 11.68
N SER A 54 8.44 -5.49 10.70
CA SER A 54 9.48 -4.55 10.30
C SER A 54 8.91 -3.26 9.70
N VAL A 55 7.87 -3.34 8.86
CA VAL A 55 7.17 -2.16 8.33
C VAL A 55 6.47 -1.39 9.45
N ILE A 56 5.71 -2.06 10.32
CA ILE A 56 4.95 -1.36 11.37
C ILE A 56 5.85 -0.72 12.43
N GLN A 57 6.96 -1.35 12.80
CA GLN A 57 7.92 -0.78 13.74
C GLN A 57 8.60 0.49 13.22
N ASN A 58 8.72 0.62 11.89
CA ASN A 58 9.35 1.77 11.24
C ASN A 58 8.33 2.68 10.53
N TRP A 59 7.03 2.49 10.77
CA TRP A 59 5.96 3.01 9.93
C TRP A 59 6.05 4.52 9.72
N GLU A 60 6.11 5.29 10.80
CA GLU A 60 6.19 6.76 10.77
C GLU A 60 7.44 7.25 10.01
N GLN A 61 8.59 6.58 10.17
CA GLN A 61 9.81 6.98 9.48
C GLN A 61 9.76 6.65 7.98
N LEU A 62 8.95 5.67 7.57
CA LEU A 62 8.84 5.24 6.18
C LEU A 62 7.90 6.12 5.34
N HIS A 63 6.96 6.85 5.96
CA HIS A 63 5.94 7.64 5.24
C HIS A 63 6.54 8.49 4.10
N GLN A 64 7.58 9.26 4.39
CA GLN A 64 8.23 10.13 3.41
C GLN A 64 8.90 9.35 2.28
N SER A 65 9.37 8.13 2.55
CA SER A 65 9.99 7.27 1.55
C SER A 65 9.00 6.73 0.50
N PHE A 66 7.69 6.79 0.78
CA PHE A 66 6.65 6.36 -0.14
C PHE A 66 6.21 7.48 -1.08
N LEU A 67 6.18 8.73 -0.61
CA LEU A 67 5.57 9.85 -1.34
C LEU A 67 6.33 10.25 -2.59
N GLN A 68 7.67 10.29 -2.54
CA GLN A 68 8.46 10.71 -3.70
C GLN A 68 8.33 9.72 -4.88
N PRO A 69 8.45 8.38 -4.69
CA PRO A 69 8.16 7.42 -5.75
C PRO A 69 6.76 7.54 -6.35
N ILE A 70 5.73 7.77 -5.53
CA ILE A 70 4.36 7.98 -6.02
C ILE A 70 4.28 9.24 -6.88
N LEU A 71 4.87 10.35 -6.43
CA LEU A 71 4.86 11.61 -7.16
C LEU A 71 5.56 11.48 -8.51
N ASP A 72 6.67 10.76 -8.57
CA ASP A 72 7.43 10.51 -9.79
C ASP A 72 6.60 9.65 -10.76
N TYR A 73 5.96 8.58 -10.27
CA TYR A 73 5.03 7.76 -11.05
C TYR A 73 3.86 8.59 -11.60
N TYR A 74 3.26 9.44 -10.76
CA TYR A 74 2.17 10.32 -11.17
C TYR A 74 2.58 11.26 -12.31
N LYS A 75 3.73 11.92 -12.17
CA LYS A 75 4.27 12.84 -13.19
C LYS A 75 4.58 12.12 -14.49
N GLN A 76 5.15 10.91 -14.41
CA GLN A 76 5.39 10.07 -15.56
C GLN A 76 4.08 9.71 -16.27
N LYS A 77 3.07 9.21 -15.54
CA LYS A 77 1.76 8.85 -16.12
C LYS A 77 1.06 10.04 -16.75
N ARG A 78 1.11 11.20 -16.08
CA ARG A 78 0.58 12.46 -16.61
C ARG A 78 1.21 12.83 -17.96
N HIS A 79 2.53 12.65 -18.10
CA HIS A 79 3.24 12.88 -19.36
C HIS A 79 2.89 11.83 -20.43
N GLU A 80 2.82 10.54 -20.07
CA GLU A 80 2.43 9.45 -20.99
C GLU A 80 1.03 9.66 -21.59
N LEU A 81 0.12 10.24 -20.81
CA LEU A 81 -1.25 10.57 -21.22
C LEU A 81 -1.34 11.91 -22.00
N GLY A 82 -0.22 12.64 -22.15
CA GLY A 82 -0.16 13.93 -22.83
C GLY A 82 -0.83 15.08 -22.08
N TYR A 83 -1.10 14.91 -20.79
CA TYR A 83 -1.77 15.93 -19.99
C TYR A 83 -0.80 16.97 -19.42
N ASP A 84 0.49 16.86 -19.64
CA ASP A 84 1.49 17.87 -19.27
C ASP A 84 1.44 19.15 -20.13
N ILE A 85 0.71 19.12 -21.25
CA ILE A 85 0.60 20.25 -22.20
C ILE A 85 -0.58 21.18 -21.84
N GLU A 86 -1.70 20.62 -21.40
CA GLU A 86 -2.92 21.38 -21.06
C GLU A 86 -3.48 20.95 -19.70
N PHE A 87 -4.24 21.85 -19.07
CA PHE A 87 -4.91 21.54 -17.81
C PHE A 87 -5.92 20.39 -18.01
N ASN A 88 -5.92 19.42 -17.09
CA ASN A 88 -6.86 18.32 -17.07
C ASN A 88 -7.46 18.19 -15.66
N GLU A 89 -8.79 18.29 -15.55
CA GLU A 89 -9.50 18.22 -14.26
C GLU A 89 -9.43 16.83 -13.62
N ASN A 90 -9.37 15.77 -14.43
CA ASN A 90 -9.30 14.38 -13.97
C ASN A 90 -7.86 13.96 -13.62
N TYR A 91 -6.87 14.71 -14.08
CA TYR A 91 -5.46 14.50 -13.79
C TYR A 91 -4.82 15.88 -13.53
N PRO A 92 -5.02 16.49 -12.36
CA PRO A 92 -4.54 17.85 -12.11
C PRO A 92 -3.01 17.92 -12.04
N LEU A 93 -2.42 19.11 -12.13
CA LEU A 93 -0.99 19.25 -11.90
C LEU A 93 -0.68 19.03 -10.40
N ILE A 94 0.19 18.06 -10.09
CA ILE A 94 0.70 17.80 -8.74
C ILE A 94 2.23 17.91 -8.79
N GLU A 95 2.78 18.86 -8.07
CA GLU A 95 4.22 19.18 -8.10
C GLU A 95 4.95 18.74 -6.85
N THR A 96 4.27 18.68 -5.70
CA THR A 96 4.85 18.37 -4.40
C THR A 96 4.18 17.19 -3.71
N THR A 97 4.89 16.61 -2.74
CA THR A 97 4.39 15.52 -1.90
C THR A 97 3.22 15.94 -1.02
N GLU A 98 3.15 17.21 -0.62
CA GLU A 98 2.04 17.76 0.17
C GLU A 98 0.76 17.83 -0.66
N GLN A 99 0.85 18.27 -1.91
CA GLN A 99 -0.29 18.25 -2.83
C GLN A 99 -0.73 16.81 -3.13
N LEU A 100 0.23 15.89 -3.29
CA LEU A 100 -0.07 14.47 -3.49
C LEU A 100 -0.87 13.88 -2.32
N LEU A 101 -0.52 14.24 -1.08
CA LEU A 101 -1.20 13.78 0.14
C LEU A 101 -2.65 14.24 0.28
N GLU A 102 -3.07 15.26 -0.48
CA GLU A 102 -4.47 15.67 -0.56
C GLU A 102 -5.28 14.80 -1.54
N MET A 103 -4.59 14.01 -2.37
CA MET A 103 -5.15 13.32 -3.53
C MET A 103 -5.08 11.80 -3.43
N ILE A 104 -4.41 11.27 -2.40
CA ILE A 104 -4.34 9.85 -2.09
C ILE A 104 -4.83 9.56 -0.67
N SER A 105 -5.40 8.38 -0.51
CA SER A 105 -5.80 7.83 0.78
C SER A 105 -5.27 6.41 0.90
N LEU A 106 -4.53 6.09 1.96
CA LEU A 106 -4.12 4.71 2.22
C LEU A 106 -5.36 3.87 2.54
N VAL A 107 -5.54 2.74 1.85
CA VAL A 107 -6.72 1.86 2.01
C VAL A 107 -6.36 0.41 2.33
N GLY A 108 -5.10 0.00 2.14
CA GLY A 108 -4.72 -1.37 2.45
C GLY A 108 -3.23 -1.61 2.64
N ILE A 109 -2.95 -2.67 3.39
CA ILE A 109 -1.62 -3.27 3.54
C ILE A 109 -1.79 -4.76 3.25
N THR A 110 -0.98 -5.30 2.35
CA THR A 110 -0.96 -6.74 2.06
C THR A 110 0.35 -7.36 2.50
N VAL A 111 0.24 -8.49 3.20
CA VAL A 111 1.34 -9.35 3.62
C VAL A 111 1.30 -10.62 2.75
N PRO A 112 2.10 -10.68 1.67
CA PRO A 112 2.05 -11.79 0.72
C PRO A 112 2.63 -13.08 1.31
N TYR A 113 2.44 -14.22 0.64
CA TYR A 113 3.12 -15.47 1.01
C TYR A 113 4.65 -15.31 1.08
N ALA A 114 5.27 -16.06 1.99
CA ALA A 114 6.72 -16.09 2.09
C ALA A 114 7.38 -16.63 0.80
N GLY A 115 8.55 -16.10 0.46
CA GLY A 115 9.36 -16.57 -0.66
C GLY A 115 8.88 -16.12 -2.05
N ILE A 116 7.82 -15.30 -2.15
CA ILE A 116 7.45 -14.63 -3.41
C ILE A 116 8.57 -13.70 -3.88
N PHE A 117 9.29 -13.08 -2.94
CA PHE A 117 10.37 -12.13 -3.21
C PHE A 117 11.69 -12.53 -2.57
N GLU A 118 12.79 -12.04 -3.14
CA GLU A 118 14.09 -12.02 -2.48
C GLU A 118 14.13 -10.91 -1.41
N GLY A 119 13.48 -11.15 -0.27
CA GLY A 119 13.44 -10.23 0.88
C GLY A 119 12.07 -10.17 1.55
N ARG A 120 11.89 -9.19 2.46
CA ARG A 120 10.60 -8.92 3.11
C ARG A 120 9.69 -8.13 2.19
N GLY A 121 8.66 -8.78 1.64
CA GLY A 121 7.69 -8.17 0.74
C GLY A 121 6.46 -7.63 1.49
N ILE A 122 6.01 -6.42 1.15
CA ILE A 122 4.75 -5.82 1.63
C ILE A 122 4.12 -5.02 0.49
N GLY A 123 2.81 -5.19 0.29
CA GLY A 123 2.00 -4.35 -0.59
C GLY A 123 1.35 -3.20 0.18
N LEU A 124 1.28 -2.01 -0.43
CA LEU A 124 0.44 -0.91 0.05
C LEU A 124 -0.50 -0.46 -1.07
N THR A 125 -1.79 -0.30 -0.75
CA THR A 125 -2.79 0.19 -1.71
C THR A 125 -3.35 1.53 -1.25
N PHE A 126 -3.57 2.41 -2.22
CA PHE A 126 -4.14 3.74 -2.05
C PHE A 126 -5.30 3.93 -3.01
N ASP A 127 -6.34 4.59 -2.55
CA ASP A 127 -7.28 5.26 -3.45
C ASP A 127 -6.64 6.56 -3.93
N CYS A 128 -6.95 6.96 -5.15
CA CYS A 128 -6.49 8.22 -5.72
C CYS A 128 -7.60 8.92 -6.50
N THR A 129 -7.60 10.25 -6.47
CA THR A 129 -8.68 11.04 -7.09
C THR A 129 -8.63 11.07 -8.61
N TRP A 130 -7.48 10.76 -9.22
CA TRP A 130 -7.28 10.78 -10.67
C TRP A 130 -7.59 9.45 -11.36
N ASP A 131 -7.66 8.35 -10.62
CA ASP A 131 -8.01 7.01 -11.12
C ASP A 131 -8.72 6.22 -10.01
N MET A 132 -10.03 6.46 -9.89
CA MET A 132 -10.88 5.81 -8.89
C MET A 132 -11.17 4.34 -9.19
N GLU A 133 -10.90 3.87 -10.41
CA GLU A 133 -11.16 2.48 -10.80
C GLU A 133 -9.96 1.58 -10.44
N ASN A 134 -8.74 2.03 -10.75
CA ASN A 134 -7.54 1.22 -10.57
C ASN A 134 -6.76 1.55 -9.28
N GLY A 135 -6.96 2.75 -8.74
CA GLY A 135 -6.20 3.24 -7.59
C GLY A 135 -4.68 3.26 -7.83
N LEU A 136 -3.91 3.19 -6.74
CA LEU A 136 -2.46 3.23 -6.75
C LEU A 136 -1.90 2.15 -5.81
N GLY A 137 -0.91 1.39 -6.28
CA GLY A 137 -0.23 0.35 -5.51
C GLY A 137 1.27 0.60 -5.37
N LEU A 138 1.83 0.15 -4.25
CA LEU A 138 3.26 0.05 -4.01
C LEU A 138 3.65 -1.38 -3.63
N CYS A 139 4.75 -1.87 -4.21
CA CYS A 139 5.46 -3.04 -3.72
C CYS A 139 6.72 -2.61 -2.96
N LEU A 140 6.79 -3.00 -1.69
CA LEU A 140 7.94 -2.78 -0.82
C LEU A 140 8.76 -4.06 -0.68
N ILE A 141 10.07 -3.99 -0.94
CA ILE A 141 11.02 -5.05 -0.59
C ILE A 141 12.04 -4.51 0.40
N ASN A 142 12.12 -5.10 1.58
CA ASN A 142 12.94 -4.59 2.70
C ASN A 142 12.64 -3.10 2.95
N GLU A 143 11.36 -2.78 3.10
CA GLU A 143 10.81 -1.44 3.39
C GLU A 143 11.11 -0.36 2.33
N LYS A 144 11.68 -0.73 1.18
CA LYS A 144 11.94 0.18 0.07
C LYS A 144 10.93 -0.03 -1.05
N VAL A 145 10.42 1.07 -1.59
CA VAL A 145 9.57 1.03 -2.79
C VAL A 145 10.40 0.49 -3.96
N THR A 146 9.94 -0.63 -4.52
CA THR A 146 10.53 -1.27 -5.70
C THR A 146 9.68 -1.13 -6.94
N GLU A 147 8.36 -1.01 -6.77
CA GLU A 147 7.40 -0.83 -7.85
C GLU A 147 6.28 0.12 -7.41
N VAL A 148 5.81 0.92 -8.37
CA VAL A 148 4.65 1.81 -8.26
C VAL A 148 3.77 1.60 -9.49
N GLY A 149 2.49 1.37 -9.28
CA GLY A 149 1.56 1.04 -10.35
C GLY A 149 0.11 1.20 -9.91
N TYR A 150 -0.80 0.48 -10.57
CA TYR A 150 -2.15 0.32 -10.05
C TYR A 150 -2.15 -0.56 -8.80
N GLN A 151 -3.29 -0.70 -8.11
CA GLN A 151 -3.35 -1.47 -6.87
C GLN A 151 -2.90 -2.94 -7.03
N ASP A 152 -2.91 -3.49 -8.24
CA ASP A 152 -2.47 -4.87 -8.53
C ASP A 152 -0.97 -5.13 -8.32
N VAL A 153 -0.13 -4.09 -8.30
CA VAL A 153 1.30 -4.26 -7.96
C VAL A 153 1.51 -4.47 -6.46
N ALA A 154 0.53 -4.11 -5.63
CA ALA A 154 0.51 -4.39 -4.20
C ALA A 154 -0.09 -5.78 -3.97
N ILE A 155 0.74 -6.78 -4.30
CA ILE A 155 0.52 -8.24 -4.27
C ILE A 155 -0.57 -8.68 -3.31
#